data_AF-A0A2S9F9K2-F1
#
_entry.id   AF-A0A2S9F9K2-F1
#
_cell.length_a   1.000
_cell.length_b   1.000
_cell.length_c   1.000
_cell.angle_alpha   90.00
_cell.angle_beta   90.00
_cell.angle_gamma   90.00
#
_symmetry.space_group_name_H-M   'P 1'
#
loop_
_entity.id
_entity.type
_entity.pdbx_description
1 polymer ?
#
loop_
_entity_poly.entity_id
_entity_poly.type
_entity_poly.pdbx_seq_one_letter_code
_entity_poly.pdbx_strand_id
1 'polypeptide(L)'
;MSSRLTDEQLDRLFDQIELLAGRPRQLVELSGGLTNRNVKITTPDGVYVARCVDTGRNLLGIDRDREHHNSVAAEQAGVGARVLDYRPDLGVLLLGYLDGKTLENNDFQRDGVIA
;
A
#
# COMPACT_ATOMS: atom_id res chain seq x y z
N MET A 1 -16.34 2.06 16.20
CA MET A 1 -16.01 1.65 14.81
C MET A 1 -14.97 2.62 14.29
N SER A 2 -13.77 2.14 13.98
CA SER A 2 -12.67 3.00 13.50
C SER A 2 -12.97 3.41 12.06
N SER A 3 -13.22 4.70 11.80
CA SER A 3 -13.43 5.18 10.44
C SER A 3 -12.10 5.15 9.70
N ARG A 4 -11.99 4.33 8.67
CA ARG A 4 -10.88 4.40 7.70
C ARG A 4 -10.94 5.75 6.98
N LEU A 5 -9.82 6.23 6.44
CA LEU A 5 -9.78 7.42 5.57
C LEU A 5 -10.81 7.28 4.44
N THR A 6 -11.58 8.31 4.12
CA THR A 6 -12.53 8.31 2.99
C THR A 6 -11.82 8.54 1.66
N ASP A 7 -12.49 8.29 0.52
CA ASP A 7 -11.91 8.54 -0.81
C ASP A 7 -11.57 10.02 -1.00
N GLU A 8 -12.43 10.93 -0.53
CA GLU A 8 -12.17 12.39 -0.56
C GLU A 8 -10.95 12.80 0.29
N GLN A 9 -10.68 12.08 1.38
CA GLN A 9 -9.46 12.29 2.17
C GLN A 9 -8.24 11.77 1.41
N LEU A 10 -8.34 10.59 0.80
CA LEU A 10 -7.27 10.03 -0.01
C LEU A 10 -6.92 10.91 -1.21
N ASP A 11 -7.92 11.43 -1.93
CA ASP A 11 -7.68 12.33 -3.07
C ASP A 11 -6.87 13.56 -2.67
N ARG A 12 -7.22 14.20 -1.54
CA ARG A 12 -6.48 15.36 -1.00
C ARG A 12 -5.04 15.01 -0.57
N LEU A 13 -4.80 13.79 -0.10
CA LEU A 13 -3.44 13.33 0.20
C LEU A 13 -2.66 13.08 -1.09
N PHE A 14 -3.28 12.44 -2.08
CA PHE A 14 -2.63 12.09 -3.34
C PHE A 14 -2.32 13.30 -4.23
N ASP A 15 -3.05 14.41 -4.09
CA ASP A 15 -2.70 15.68 -4.72
C ASP A 15 -1.39 16.31 -4.22
N GLN A 16 -0.87 15.83 -3.09
CA GLN A 16 0.40 16.28 -2.54
C GLN A 16 1.57 15.35 -2.87
N ILE A 17 1.31 14.25 -3.60
CA ILE A 17 2.33 13.26 -4.01
C ILE A 17 2.63 13.47 -5.48
N GLU A 18 3.88 13.78 -5.82
CA GLU A 18 4.27 14.19 -7.18
C GLU A 18 3.87 13.18 -8.27
N LEU A 19 3.96 11.88 -7.96
CA LEU A 19 3.59 10.79 -8.87
C LEU A 19 2.09 10.67 -9.12
N LEU A 20 1.25 11.28 -8.30
CA LEU A 20 -0.21 11.13 -8.34
C LEU A 20 -0.94 12.46 -8.57
N ALA A 21 -0.33 13.58 -8.19
CA ALA A 21 -0.90 14.91 -8.29
C ALA A 21 -1.28 15.25 -9.75
N GLY A 22 -2.46 15.84 -9.92
CA GLY A 22 -2.96 16.27 -11.23
C GLY A 22 -3.29 15.15 -12.22
N ARG A 23 -3.21 13.88 -11.80
CA ARG A 23 -3.50 12.73 -12.68
C ARG A 23 -4.91 12.19 -12.44
N PRO A 24 -5.67 11.87 -13.50
CA PRO A 24 -6.88 11.10 -13.34
C PRO A 24 -6.52 9.74 -12.72
N ARG A 25 -7.27 9.35 -11.68
CA ARG A 25 -6.99 8.14 -10.90
C ARG A 25 -8.26 7.34 -10.64
N GLN A 26 -8.13 6.04 -10.75
CA GLN A 26 -9.12 5.08 -10.25
C GLN A 26 -8.58 4.46 -8.96
N LEU A 27 -9.39 4.51 -7.90
CA LEU A 27 -9.06 3.90 -6.62
C LEU A 27 -9.84 2.60 -6.45
N VAL A 28 -9.14 1.53 -6.07
CA VAL A 28 -9.74 0.24 -5.70
C VAL A 28 -9.20 -0.16 -4.33
N GLU A 29 -10.07 -0.38 -3.37
CA GLU A 29 -9.66 -0.84 -2.04
C GLU A 29 -9.05 -2.25 -2.11
N LEU A 30 -7.87 -2.40 -1.50
CA LEU A 30 -7.23 -3.70 -1.29
C LEU A 30 -7.60 -4.18 0.12
N SER A 31 -8.50 -5.15 0.18
CA SER A 31 -8.97 -5.75 1.43
C SER A 31 -7.87 -6.58 2.12
N GLY A 32 -8.11 -6.98 3.37
CA GLY A 32 -7.15 -7.76 4.18
C GLY A 32 -6.21 -6.92 5.06
N GLY A 33 -6.20 -5.59 4.89
CA GLY A 33 -5.51 -4.69 5.80
C GLY A 33 -6.17 -4.64 7.19
N LEU A 34 -5.38 -4.87 8.25
CA LEU A 34 -5.84 -4.76 9.64
C LEU A 34 -5.77 -3.31 10.16
N THR A 35 -4.68 -2.61 9.87
CA THR A 35 -4.37 -1.28 10.44
C THR A 35 -4.43 -0.15 9.43
N ASN A 36 -4.28 -0.46 8.15
CA ASN A 36 -4.09 0.53 7.09
C ASN A 36 -5.25 0.46 6.11
N ARG A 37 -5.58 1.59 5.48
CA ARG A 37 -6.36 1.57 4.26
C ARG A 37 -5.38 1.45 3.09
N ASN A 38 -5.35 0.26 2.48
CA ASN A 38 -4.52 0.01 1.31
C ASN A 38 -5.39 0.19 0.07
N VAL A 39 -4.91 0.97 -0.90
CA VAL A 39 -5.62 1.18 -2.16
C VAL A 39 -4.71 0.92 -3.35
N LYS A 40 -5.23 0.22 -4.35
CA LYS A 40 -4.67 0.18 -5.70
C LYS A 40 -5.08 1.45 -6.43
N ILE A 41 -4.11 2.13 -7.02
CA ILE A 41 -4.28 3.38 -7.75
C ILE A 41 -3.89 3.12 -9.19
N THR A 42 -4.82 3.28 -10.12
CA THR A 42 -4.55 3.21 -11.55
C THR A 42 -4.57 4.62 -12.13
N THR A 43 -3.50 4.98 -12.84
CA THR A 43 -3.35 6.24 -13.59
C THR A 43 -2.92 5.93 -15.02
N PRO A 44 -2.96 6.89 -15.96
CA PRO A 44 -2.37 6.71 -17.29
C PRO A 44 -0.88 6.36 -17.28
N ASP A 45 -0.15 6.78 -16.23
CA ASP A 45 1.31 6.62 -16.14
C ASP A 45 1.73 5.30 -15.47
N GLY A 46 0.79 4.61 -14.81
CA GLY A 46 1.12 3.39 -14.08
C GLY A 46 0.10 2.99 -13.02
N VAL A 47 0.41 1.88 -12.35
CA VAL A 47 -0.40 1.27 -11.30
C VAL A 47 0.41 1.18 -10.01
N TYR A 48 -0.18 1.70 -8.94
CA TYR A 48 0.49 1.88 -7.65
C TYR A 48 -0.34 1.26 -6.52
N VAL A 49 0.30 1.09 -5.37
CA VAL A 49 -0.37 0.79 -4.11
C VAL A 49 0.01 1.86 -3.10
N ALA A 50 -0.99 2.56 -2.56
CA ALA A 50 -0.79 3.43 -1.41
C ALA A 50 -1.21 2.70 -0.14
N ARG A 51 -0.29 2.61 0.82
CA ARG A 51 -0.57 2.20 2.19
C ARG A 51 -0.80 3.46 3.00
N CYS A 52 -2.06 3.74 3.32
CA CYS A 52 -2.45 4.95 4.03
C CYS A 52 -2.77 4.61 5.49
N VAL A 53 -2.04 5.25 6.40
CA VAL A 53 -2.19 5.07 7.84
C VAL A 53 -2.86 6.30 8.42
N ASP A 54 -3.81 6.10 9.34
CA ASP A 54 -4.29 7.20 10.18
C ASP A 54 -3.16 7.58 11.16
N THR A 55 -2.51 8.72 10.92
CA THR A 55 -1.38 9.21 11.72
C THR A 55 -1.76 9.50 13.17
N GLY A 56 -3.05 9.63 13.48
CA GLY A 56 -3.55 9.78 14.86
C GLY A 56 -3.66 8.46 15.64
N ARG A 57 -3.48 7.29 15.00
CA ARG A 57 -3.74 5.98 15.61
C ARG A 57 -2.73 4.91 15.18
N ASN A 58 -1.72 4.67 16.03
CA ASN A 58 -0.80 3.55 15.85
C ASN A 58 -1.28 2.28 16.56
N LEU A 59 -2.35 1.65 16.05
CA LEU A 59 -3.05 0.54 16.71
C LEU A 59 -2.13 -0.65 17.10
N LEU A 60 -1.08 -0.89 16.33
CA LEU A 60 -0.12 -1.99 16.56
C LEU A 60 1.29 -1.51 16.93
N GLY A 61 1.47 -0.21 17.19
CA GLY A 61 2.77 0.34 17.60
C GLY A 61 3.88 0.24 16.54
N ILE A 62 3.57 -0.09 15.28
CA ILE A 62 4.61 -0.26 14.26
C ILE A 62 5.17 1.11 13.85
N ASP A 63 6.49 1.20 13.93
CA ASP A 63 7.30 2.37 13.59
C ASP A 63 7.35 2.51 12.06
N ARG A 64 6.91 3.66 11.55
CA ARG A 64 6.77 3.90 10.10
C ARG A 64 8.12 4.11 9.42
N ASP A 65 9.07 4.71 10.12
CA ASP A 65 10.42 4.93 9.57
C ASP A 65 11.12 3.59 9.40
N ARG A 66 10.94 2.67 10.37
CA ARG A 66 11.41 1.28 10.25
C ARG A 66 10.68 0.49 9.18
N GLU A 67 9.36 0.68 9.04
CA GLU A 67 8.59 0.05 7.95
C GLU A 67 9.14 0.49 6.58
N HIS A 68 9.36 1.79 6.39
CA HIS A 68 9.95 2.32 5.17
C HIS A 68 11.36 1.77 4.93
N HIS A 69 12.24 1.83 5.93
CA HIS A 69 13.61 1.30 5.82
C HIS A 69 13.63 -0.18 5.40
N ASN A 70 12.82 -1.03 6.05
CA ASN A 70 12.73 -2.44 5.72
C ASN A 70 12.13 -2.67 4.32
N SER A 71 11.18 -1.83 3.89
CA SER A 71 10.58 -1.93 2.55
C SER A 71 11.61 -1.63 1.46
N VAL A 72 12.44 -0.59 1.65
CA VAL A 72 13.54 -0.24 0.74
C VAL A 72 14.59 -1.37 0.70
N ALA A 73 14.94 -1.94 1.86
CA ALA A 73 15.87 -3.06 1.90
C ALA A 73 15.32 -4.29 1.15
N ALA A 74 14.02 -4.58 1.27
CA ALA A 74 13.37 -5.67 0.56
C ALA A 74 13.35 -5.44 -0.96
N GLU A 75 13.06 -4.22 -1.41
CA GLU A 75 13.18 -3.83 -2.83
C GLU A 75 14.60 -4.08 -3.35
N GLN A 76 15.62 -3.56 -2.65
CA GLN A 76 17.03 -3.69 -3.06
C GLN A 76 17.49 -5.14 -3.12
N ALA A 77 16.95 -6.00 -2.25
CA ALA A 77 17.19 -7.44 -2.26
C ALA A 77 16.40 -8.19 -3.34
N GLY A 78 15.49 -7.53 -4.06
CA GLY A 78 14.65 -8.14 -5.10
C GLY A 78 13.49 -8.98 -4.57
N VAL A 79 13.14 -8.85 -3.29
CA VAL A 79 12.08 -9.64 -2.62
C VAL A 79 10.88 -8.79 -2.19
N GLY A 80 10.92 -7.48 -2.45
CA GLY A 80 9.87 -6.52 -2.14
C GLY A 80 9.37 -5.76 -3.35
N ALA A 81 8.20 -5.12 -3.21
CA ALA A 81 7.72 -4.15 -4.20
C ALA A 81 8.63 -2.91 -4.22
N ARG A 82 8.71 -2.27 -5.38
CA ARG A 82 9.42 -0.99 -5.53
C ARG A 82 8.83 0.08 -4.62
N VAL A 83 9.65 0.75 -3.84
CA VAL A 83 9.28 1.92 -3.04
C VAL A 83 9.39 3.16 -3.91
N LEU A 84 8.28 3.86 -4.10
CA LEU A 84 8.19 4.99 -5.02
C LEU A 84 8.21 6.33 -4.29
N ASP A 85 7.59 6.40 -3.11
CA ASP A 85 7.58 7.59 -2.28
C ASP A 85 7.26 7.22 -0.82
N TYR A 86 7.77 8.01 0.11
CA TYR A 86 7.47 7.91 1.54
C TYR A 86 7.18 9.29 2.12
N ARG A 87 5.92 9.48 2.52
CA ARG A 87 5.38 10.73 3.05
C ARG A 87 4.88 10.53 4.46
N PRO A 88 5.78 10.51 5.47
CA PRO A 88 5.39 10.33 6.88
C PRO A 88 4.48 11.45 7.38
N ASP A 89 4.64 12.67 6.84
CA ASP A 89 3.78 13.82 7.10
C ASP A 89 2.33 13.60 6.64
N LEU A 90 2.13 12.80 5.59
CA LEU A 90 0.82 12.41 5.06
C LEU A 90 0.34 11.03 5.56
N GLY A 91 1.20 10.27 6.24
CA GLY A 91 0.94 8.88 6.61
C GLY A 91 0.85 7.93 5.40
N VAL A 92 1.59 8.20 4.32
CA VAL A 92 1.52 7.41 3.08
C VAL A 92 2.87 6.78 2.73
N LEU A 93 2.85 5.47 2.47
CA LEU A 93 3.91 4.75 1.78
C LEU A 93 3.40 4.33 0.40
N LEU A 94 4.01 4.83 -0.66
CA LEU A 94 3.64 4.54 -2.06
C LEU A 94 4.56 3.48 -2.65
N LEU A 95 3.97 2.43 -3.19
CA LEU A 95 4.65 1.26 -3.73
C LEU A 95 4.23 1.00 -5.18
N GLY A 96 5.09 0.34 -5.94
CA GLY A 96 4.70 -0.26 -7.22
C GLY A 96 3.68 -1.38 -7.00
N TYR A 97 2.67 -1.47 -7.87
CA TYR A 97 1.73 -2.59 -7.84
C TYR A 97 2.39 -3.88 -8.33
N LEU A 98 2.26 -4.94 -7.54
CA LEU A 98 2.65 -6.29 -7.94
C LEU A 98 1.44 -6.98 -8.57
N ASP A 99 1.52 -7.25 -9.87
CA ASP A 99 0.49 -8.00 -10.58
C ASP A 99 0.64 -9.50 -10.29
N GLY A 100 -0.04 -9.95 -9.25
CA GLY A 100 0.03 -11.32 -8.75
C GLY A 100 -1.30 -11.78 -8.17
N LYS A 101 -1.40 -13.10 -7.98
CA LYS A 101 -2.54 -13.73 -7.30
C LYS A 101 -2.28 -13.80 -5.80
N THR A 102 -3.18 -13.22 -4.99
CA THR A 102 -3.23 -13.55 -3.56
C THR A 102 -3.63 -15.01 -3.41
N LEU A 103 -2.79 -15.80 -2.74
CA LEU A 103 -3.07 -17.21 -2.51
C LEU A 103 -4.28 -17.37 -1.58
N GLU A 104 -5.13 -18.34 -1.88
CA GLU A 104 -6.27 -18.74 -1.05
C GLU A 104 -6.06 -20.13 -0.45
N ASN A 105 -6.88 -20.54 0.52
CA ASN A 105 -6.70 -21.82 1.22
C ASN A 105 -6.60 -23.03 0.28
N ASN A 106 -7.32 -23.00 -0.85
CA ASN A 106 -7.28 -24.07 -1.84
C ASN A 106 -5.92 -24.15 -2.58
N ASP A 107 -5.20 -23.04 -2.70
CA ASP A 107 -3.88 -23.03 -3.35
C ASP A 107 -2.84 -23.83 -2.54
N PHE A 108 -3.05 -23.97 -1.23
CA PHE A 108 -2.22 -24.80 -0.35
C PHE A 108 -2.53 -26.31 -0.44
N GLN A 109 -3.61 -26.70 -1.12
CA GLN A 109 -3.98 -28.11 -1.33
C GLN A 109 -3.43 -28.68 -2.64
N ARG A 110 -2.67 -27.89 -3.42
CA ARG A 110 -2.09 -28.34 -4.68
C ARG A 110 -1.02 -29.39 -4.43
N ASP A 111 -0.97 -30.42 -5.27
CA ASP A 111 0.06 -31.45 -5.21
C ASP A 111 1.46 -30.83 -5.20
N GLY A 112 2.26 -31.17 -4.18
CA GLY A 112 3.63 -30.67 -4.00
C GLY A 112 3.78 -29.34 -3.25
N VAL A 113 2.71 -28.69 -2.79
CA VAL A 113 2.78 -27.44 -1.99
C VAL A 113 2.89 -27.68 -0.48
N ILE A 114 2.40 -28.82 0.02
CA ILE A 114 2.58 -29.27 1.40
C ILE A 114 2.99 -30.75 1.36
N ALA A 115 4.09 -31.08 2.06
CA ALA A 115 4.53 -32.45 2.33
C ALA A 115 4.13 -32.87 3.74
#